data_AF-A0A7Y5NXJ7-F1
#
_entry.id   AF-A0A7Y5NXJ7-F1
#
_cell.length_a   1.000
_cell.length_b   1.000
_cell.length_c   1.000
_cell.angle_alpha   90.00
_cell.angle_beta   90.00
_cell.angle_gamma   90.00
#
_symmetry.space_group_name_H-M   'P 1'
#
loop_
_entity.id
_entity.type
_entity.pdbx_description
1 polymer ?
#
loop_
_entity_poly.entity_id
_entity_poly.type
_entity_poly.pdbx_seq_one_letter_code
_entity_poly.pdbx_strand_id
1 'polypeptide(L)'
;MLAALAVTGLAMVGACGDDTSSDDGAPPSPSSANCEHAGIECAVLCSDTLGCVDCLADADCGAASPFCIQGECVECSGNEGCGDSRRCFPAAHECQDACATNDDCSEESPTCDMATGACVGCLDASDCDDALCHPMSRQCVECMSDLDCGTDRPVCDATGTCRECLVDASCPADAPLCMDHECLEPPEEGCESSSECDGDEPVCLPQSGECVGCVSNRDCGPSA
;
A
#
# COMPACT_ATOMS: atom_id res chain seq x y z
N MET A 1 48.52 -60.44 -48.06
CA MET A 1 47.25 -60.68 -48.78
C MET A 1 46.14 -60.40 -47.78
N LEU A 2 45.28 -59.39 -47.87
CA LEU A 2 44.80 -58.62 -49.02
C LEU A 2 44.92 -57.10 -48.77
N ALA A 3 45.03 -56.38 -49.88
CA ALA A 3 45.06 -54.92 -49.99
C ALA A 3 43.67 -54.37 -50.34
N ALA A 4 43.40 -53.12 -49.97
CA ALA A 4 42.48 -52.23 -50.69
C ALA A 4 42.82 -50.74 -50.39
N LEU A 5 43.45 -50.08 -51.38
CA LEU A 5 43.39 -48.64 -51.69
C LEU A 5 41.96 -48.29 -52.17
N ALA A 6 41.38 -47.09 -52.21
CA ALA A 6 41.66 -45.66 -51.98
C ALA A 6 40.25 -44.99 -51.81
N VAL A 7 40.03 -43.75 -51.38
CA VAL A 7 40.09 -42.49 -52.17
C VAL A 7 39.71 -41.33 -51.24
N THR A 8 40.40 -40.20 -51.42
CA THR A 8 40.23 -38.85 -50.86
C THR A 8 38.84 -38.23 -51.00
N GLY A 9 38.39 -37.53 -49.95
CA GLY A 9 37.31 -36.54 -49.99
C GLY A 9 37.56 -35.41 -48.99
N LEU A 10 37.94 -34.24 -49.48
CA LEU A 10 38.03 -32.98 -48.73
C LEU A 10 36.62 -32.52 -48.33
N ALA A 11 36.40 -32.21 -47.05
CA ALA A 11 35.33 -31.33 -46.61
C ALA A 11 35.89 -30.38 -45.54
N MET A 12 36.18 -29.15 -45.98
CA MET A 12 36.47 -28.02 -45.12
C MET A 12 35.13 -27.52 -44.56
N VAL A 13 34.83 -27.83 -43.29
CA VAL A 13 33.83 -27.09 -42.52
C VAL A 13 34.61 -26.20 -41.56
N GLY A 14 34.58 -24.90 -41.85
CA GLY A 14 35.02 -23.87 -40.92
C GLY A 14 34.01 -23.75 -39.79
N ALA A 15 34.49 -23.93 -38.57
CA ALA A 15 33.88 -23.38 -37.38
C ALA A 15 34.94 -22.50 -36.70
N CYS A 16 34.54 -21.27 -36.45
CA CYS A 16 35.32 -20.19 -35.87
C CYS A 16 35.37 -20.30 -34.34
N GLY A 17 36.55 -20.04 -33.77
CA GLY A 17 36.72 -19.35 -32.49
C GLY A 17 36.52 -20.16 -31.22
N ASP A 18 37.55 -20.89 -30.82
CA ASP A 18 37.78 -21.27 -29.42
C ASP A 18 38.50 -20.11 -28.71
N ASP A 19 37.76 -19.18 -28.10
CA ASP A 19 38.34 -18.23 -27.16
C ASP A 19 38.43 -18.89 -25.78
N THR A 20 39.58 -19.51 -25.54
CA THR A 20 40.03 -19.93 -24.21
C THR A 20 40.51 -18.69 -23.46
N SER A 21 39.70 -18.19 -22.52
CA SER A 21 40.20 -17.29 -21.47
C SER A 21 40.26 -18.07 -20.17
N SER A 22 41.51 -18.30 -19.75
CA SER A 22 41.84 -18.66 -18.38
C SER A 22 41.72 -17.41 -17.53
N ASP A 23 40.86 -17.43 -16.52
CA ASP A 23 40.90 -16.46 -15.43
C ASP A 23 40.91 -17.21 -14.10
N ASP A 24 41.96 -16.89 -13.35
CA ASP A 24 42.38 -17.42 -12.07
C ASP A 24 41.33 -17.24 -10.96
N GLY A 25 41.34 -18.16 -10.00
CA GLY A 25 40.37 -18.26 -8.90
C GLY A 25 40.27 -17.01 -8.01
N ALA A 26 39.16 -16.29 -8.16
CA ALA A 26 38.54 -15.45 -7.14
C ALA A 26 37.20 -16.08 -6.70
N PRO A 27 36.75 -15.91 -5.44
CA PRO A 27 35.40 -16.32 -5.03
C PRO A 27 34.36 -15.60 -5.90
N PRO A 28 33.21 -16.23 -6.24
CA PRO A 28 32.21 -15.61 -7.08
C PRO A 28 31.68 -14.35 -6.38
N SER A 29 32.07 -13.19 -6.89
CA SER A 29 31.29 -11.97 -6.70
C SER A 29 30.00 -12.16 -7.50
N PRO A 30 28.81 -11.74 -7.01
CA PRO A 30 27.59 -11.82 -7.80
C PRO A 30 27.75 -10.82 -8.94
N SER A 31 28.23 -11.29 -10.09
CA SER A 31 28.34 -10.47 -11.28
C SER A 31 26.94 -10.16 -11.76
N SER A 32 26.53 -8.91 -11.55
CA SER A 32 25.56 -8.18 -12.36
C SER A 32 25.90 -8.40 -13.84
N ALA A 33 25.30 -9.41 -14.44
CA ALA A 33 25.44 -9.69 -15.86
C ALA A 33 24.07 -9.52 -16.50
N ASN A 34 23.75 -8.24 -16.78
CA ASN A 34 22.79 -7.81 -17.80
C ASN A 34 21.38 -8.41 -17.69
N CYS A 35 20.71 -8.25 -16.55
CA CYS A 35 19.28 -8.51 -16.52
C CYS A 35 18.52 -7.23 -16.87
N GLU A 36 17.78 -7.30 -17.97
CA GLU A 36 16.87 -6.26 -18.43
C GLU A 36 15.44 -6.70 -18.13
N HIS A 37 14.72 -5.90 -17.34
CA HIS A 37 13.29 -6.11 -17.13
C HIS A 37 12.53 -4.93 -17.75
N ALA A 38 11.64 -5.22 -18.70
CA ALA A 38 10.84 -4.23 -19.42
C ALA A 38 11.66 -3.11 -20.11
N GLY A 39 12.89 -3.40 -20.57
CA GLY A 39 13.76 -2.42 -21.23
C GLY A 39 14.58 -1.54 -20.28
N ILE A 40 14.60 -1.85 -18.98
CA ILE A 40 15.40 -1.15 -17.96
C ILE A 40 16.51 -2.08 -17.49
N GLU A 41 17.76 -1.58 -17.59
CA GLU A 41 18.96 -2.27 -17.11
C GLU A 41 18.98 -2.22 -15.58
N CYS A 42 18.85 -3.36 -14.91
CA CYS A 42 18.86 -3.40 -13.45
C CYS A 42 20.29 -3.16 -12.93
N ALA A 43 20.43 -2.23 -11.98
CA ALA A 43 21.74 -1.80 -11.46
C ALA A 43 22.43 -2.85 -10.57
N VAL A 44 21.65 -3.70 -9.88
CA VAL A 44 22.15 -4.65 -8.89
C VAL A 44 21.76 -6.08 -9.26
N LEU A 45 20.49 -6.43 -9.09
CA LEU A 45 19.94 -7.77 -9.33
C LEU A 45 18.57 -7.69 -10.02
N CYS A 46 18.05 -8.84 -10.43
CA CYS A 46 16.83 -8.92 -11.22
C CYS A 46 16.11 -10.25 -11.00
N SER A 47 14.80 -10.16 -10.83
CA SER A 47 13.88 -11.26 -10.62
C SER A 47 12.89 -11.30 -11.77
N ASP A 48 12.65 -12.48 -12.34
CA ASP A 48 11.60 -12.67 -13.35
C ASP A 48 10.19 -12.31 -12.83
N THR A 49 10.00 -12.28 -11.51
CA THR A 49 8.71 -11.98 -10.87
C THR A 49 8.60 -10.54 -10.37
N LEU A 50 9.68 -10.00 -9.77
CA LEU A 50 9.67 -8.71 -9.10
C LEU A 50 10.32 -7.58 -9.92
N GLY A 51 10.97 -7.91 -11.04
CA GLY A 51 11.72 -6.94 -11.85
C GLY A 51 13.09 -6.63 -11.26
N CYS A 52 13.53 -5.38 -11.37
CA CYS A 52 14.80 -4.94 -10.79
C CYS A 52 14.71 -4.87 -9.28
N VAL A 53 15.64 -5.53 -8.60
CA VAL A 53 15.66 -5.68 -7.14
C VAL A 53 17.07 -5.43 -6.61
N ASP A 54 17.16 -5.03 -5.35
CA ASP A 54 18.44 -4.85 -4.65
C ASP A 54 19.00 -6.20 -4.15
N CYS A 55 18.13 -7.20 -3.96
CA CYS A 55 18.52 -8.52 -3.47
C CYS A 55 17.61 -9.64 -4.02
N LEU A 56 18.15 -10.87 -4.09
CA LEU A 56 17.38 -12.10 -4.32
C LEU A 56 17.43 -13.03 -3.10
N ALA A 57 18.46 -12.89 -2.28
CA ALA A 57 18.64 -13.56 -1.00
C ALA A 57 19.36 -12.64 0.00
N ASP A 58 19.29 -12.98 1.29
CA ASP A 58 19.97 -12.24 2.39
C ASP A 58 21.48 -12.05 2.15
N ALA A 59 22.11 -12.99 1.43
CA ALA A 59 23.54 -12.94 1.11
C ALA A 59 23.92 -11.81 0.13
N ASP A 60 22.95 -11.25 -0.60
CA ASP A 60 23.16 -10.11 -1.49
C ASP A 60 23.23 -8.78 -0.72
N CYS A 61 22.78 -8.79 0.54
CA CYS A 61 22.67 -7.59 1.34
C CYS A 61 23.86 -7.35 2.28
N GLY A 62 24.11 -6.08 2.59
CA GLY A 62 25.20 -5.65 3.47
C GLY A 62 24.86 -5.75 4.97
N ALA A 63 25.88 -5.61 5.82
CA ALA A 63 25.74 -5.73 7.28
C ALA A 63 24.79 -4.69 7.94
N ALA A 64 24.48 -3.59 7.25
CA ALA A 64 23.52 -2.60 7.72
C ALA A 64 22.05 -3.00 7.45
N SER A 65 21.80 -3.85 6.46
CA SER A 65 20.45 -4.26 6.04
C SER A 65 20.45 -5.72 5.59
N PRO A 66 20.69 -6.69 6.49
CA PRO A 66 21.11 -8.04 6.12
C PRO A 66 19.99 -8.93 5.57
N PHE A 67 18.73 -8.50 5.58
CA PHE A 67 17.60 -9.35 5.16
C PHE A 67 17.04 -8.89 3.82
N CYS A 68 16.71 -9.85 2.96
CA CYS A 68 16.08 -9.58 1.67
C CYS A 68 14.56 -9.85 1.73
N ILE A 69 13.75 -8.80 1.65
CA ILE A 69 12.29 -8.92 1.65
C ILE A 69 11.72 -8.25 0.41
N GLN A 70 10.99 -9.03 -0.40
CA GLN A 70 10.35 -8.57 -1.65
C GLN A 70 11.30 -7.87 -2.63
N GLY A 71 12.60 -8.20 -2.58
CA GLY A 71 13.61 -7.61 -3.46
C GLY A 71 14.28 -6.35 -2.92
N GLU A 72 13.97 -5.95 -1.69
CA GLU A 72 14.62 -4.84 -1.00
C GLU A 72 15.44 -5.35 0.19
N CYS A 73 16.65 -4.81 0.37
CA CYS A 73 17.47 -5.08 1.54
C CYS A 73 16.97 -4.26 2.72
N VAL A 74 16.50 -4.94 3.76
CA VAL A 74 15.90 -4.33 4.95
C VAL A 74 16.73 -4.63 6.21
N GLU A 75 16.61 -3.78 7.24
CA GLU A 75 17.37 -3.92 8.50
C GLU A 75 16.93 -5.16 9.28
N CYS A 76 15.64 -5.51 9.22
CA CYS A 76 15.09 -6.63 9.97
C CYS A 76 13.93 -7.33 9.25
N SER A 77 13.88 -8.66 9.39
CA SER A 77 12.72 -9.49 9.02
C SER A 77 11.84 -9.83 10.22
N GLY A 78 12.34 -9.60 11.43
CA GLY A 78 11.68 -9.87 12.70
C GLY A 78 12.51 -9.35 13.88
N ASN A 79 11.92 -9.40 15.08
CA ASN A 79 12.52 -8.81 16.28
C ASN A 79 13.90 -9.37 16.64
N GLU A 80 14.17 -10.63 16.28
CA GLU A 80 15.46 -11.28 16.53
C GLU A 80 16.64 -10.59 15.81
N GLY A 81 16.38 -9.84 14.73
CA GLY A 81 17.39 -9.10 13.98
C GLY A 81 17.85 -7.79 14.65
N CYS A 82 17.11 -7.30 15.64
CA CYS A 82 17.29 -5.95 16.19
C CYS A 82 17.97 -5.90 17.58
N GLY A 83 18.17 -7.06 18.23
CA GLY A 83 18.77 -7.15 19.58
C GLY A 83 17.76 -6.89 20.72
N ASP A 84 18.23 -6.91 21.97
CA ASP A 84 17.36 -7.00 23.17
C ASP A 84 16.54 -5.73 23.49
N SER A 85 16.82 -4.59 22.85
CA SER A 85 16.20 -3.29 23.14
C SER A 85 15.54 -2.64 21.93
N ARG A 86 15.56 -3.31 20.78
CA ARG A 86 15.00 -2.80 19.54
C ARG A 86 14.13 -3.86 18.91
N ARG A 87 13.12 -3.44 18.18
CA ARG A 87 12.19 -4.34 17.52
C ARG A 87 11.99 -3.93 16.08
N CYS A 88 11.58 -4.92 15.30
CA CYS A 88 11.40 -4.76 13.88
C CYS A 88 10.02 -4.19 13.60
N PHE A 89 9.95 -2.99 13.04
CA PHE A 89 8.68 -2.39 12.66
C PHE A 89 8.19 -2.99 11.34
N PRO A 90 7.05 -3.70 11.29
CA PRO A 90 6.67 -4.50 10.11
C PRO A 90 6.29 -3.66 8.87
N ALA A 91 5.99 -2.37 9.04
CA ALA A 91 5.67 -1.48 7.93
C ALA A 91 6.92 -0.90 7.24
N ALA A 92 8.00 -0.68 8.01
CA ALA A 92 9.24 -0.06 7.54
C ALA A 92 10.41 -1.06 7.41
N HIS A 93 10.30 -2.24 8.03
CA HIS A 93 11.39 -3.22 8.19
C HIS A 93 12.69 -2.63 8.77
N GLU A 94 12.53 -1.66 9.67
CA GLU A 94 13.60 -0.97 10.39
C GLU A 94 13.59 -1.35 11.88
N CYS A 95 14.79 -1.44 12.48
CA CYS A 95 14.90 -1.64 13.93
C CYS A 95 14.72 -0.31 14.66
N GLN A 96 13.64 -0.19 15.40
CA GLN A 96 13.37 0.96 16.27
C GLN A 96 13.46 0.54 17.73
N ASP A 97 13.77 1.48 18.61
CA ASP A 97 13.83 1.20 20.04
C ASP A 97 12.46 0.73 20.52
N ALA A 98 12.45 -0.40 21.22
CA ALA A 98 11.22 -0.89 21.81
C ALA A 98 10.88 -0.06 23.03
N CYS A 99 9.60 0.21 23.22
CA CYS A 99 9.15 0.85 24.44
C CYS A 99 9.40 -0.07 25.65
N ALA A 100 9.87 0.51 26.75
CA ALA A 100 10.00 -0.15 28.05
C ALA A 100 8.97 0.38 29.05
N THR A 101 8.57 1.65 28.90
CA THR A 101 7.43 2.26 29.58
C THR A 101 6.60 3.08 28.60
N ASN A 102 5.43 3.54 29.03
CA ASN A 102 4.60 4.46 28.26
C ASN A 102 5.30 5.80 27.97
N ASP A 103 6.33 6.17 28.75
CA ASP A 103 7.11 7.40 28.54
C ASP A 103 7.99 7.35 27.27
N ASP A 104 8.24 6.16 26.74
CA ASP A 104 8.99 5.98 25.50
C ASP A 104 8.14 6.22 24.24
N CYS A 105 6.83 6.44 24.42
CA CYS A 105 5.86 6.51 23.35
C CYS A 105 5.32 7.92 23.10
N SER A 106 4.97 8.21 21.83
CA SER A 106 4.36 9.48 21.42
C SER A 106 2.88 9.57 21.81
N GLU A 107 2.32 10.78 21.77
CA GLU A 107 0.91 11.03 22.11
C GLU A 107 -0.08 10.29 21.18
N GLU A 108 0.29 9.99 19.93
CA GLU A 108 -0.55 9.22 19.00
C GLU A 108 -0.63 7.72 19.34
N SER A 109 0.27 7.21 20.18
CA SER A 109 0.31 5.81 20.60
C SER A 109 0.92 5.68 21.99
N PRO A 110 0.26 6.22 23.04
CA PRO A 110 0.88 6.46 24.33
C PRO A 110 1.13 5.19 25.16
N THR A 111 0.63 4.04 24.72
CA THR A 111 0.64 2.82 25.53
C THR A 111 1.69 1.85 25.03
N CYS A 112 2.59 1.45 25.91
CA CYS A 112 3.60 0.46 25.60
C CYS A 112 3.06 -0.96 25.77
N ASP A 113 2.94 -1.72 24.67
CA ASP A 113 2.69 -3.16 24.74
C ASP A 113 3.97 -3.88 25.16
N MET A 114 4.10 -4.20 26.45
CA MET A 114 5.29 -4.87 26.99
C MET A 114 5.56 -6.25 26.37
N ALA A 115 4.55 -6.93 25.82
CA ALA A 115 4.73 -8.23 25.18
C ALA A 115 5.40 -8.06 23.80
N THR A 116 4.94 -7.07 23.03
CA THR A 116 5.42 -6.83 21.67
C THR A 116 6.42 -5.68 21.56
N GLY A 117 6.67 -4.92 22.62
CA GLY A 117 7.48 -3.70 22.70
C GLY A 117 7.10 -2.58 21.74
N ALA A 118 5.87 -2.62 21.24
CA ALA A 118 5.34 -1.62 20.33
C ALA A 118 4.55 -0.57 21.11
N CYS A 119 4.72 0.69 20.71
CA CYS A 119 3.80 1.75 21.11
C CYS A 119 2.49 1.58 20.35
N VAL A 120 1.39 1.48 21.08
CA VAL A 120 0.04 1.34 20.56
C VAL A 120 -0.87 2.40 21.16
N GLY A 121 -2.01 2.66 20.51
CA GLY A 121 -3.03 3.54 21.07
C GLY A 121 -3.65 2.96 22.34
N CYS A 122 -3.85 1.64 22.40
CA CYS A 122 -4.49 0.97 23.53
C CYS A 122 -4.16 -0.53 23.60
N LEU A 123 -4.19 -1.07 24.82
CA LEU A 123 -4.18 -2.51 25.09
C LEU A 123 -5.59 -3.05 25.32
N ASP A 124 -6.40 -2.27 26.03
CA ASP A 124 -7.80 -2.55 26.31
C ASP A 124 -8.61 -1.25 26.43
N ALA A 125 -9.92 -1.38 26.67
CA ALA A 125 -10.83 -0.24 26.71
C ALA A 125 -10.50 0.77 27.83
N SER A 126 -9.79 0.38 28.89
CA SER A 126 -9.41 1.31 29.96
C SER A 126 -8.30 2.29 29.56
N ASP A 127 -7.62 2.05 28.44
CA ASP A 127 -6.62 2.96 27.88
C ASP A 127 -7.25 4.07 27.01
N CYS A 128 -8.55 3.96 26.70
CA CYS A 128 -9.27 4.88 25.84
C CYS A 128 -10.33 5.64 26.66
N ASP A 129 -10.15 6.94 26.89
CA ASP A 129 -11.11 7.79 27.61
C ASP A 129 -12.48 7.81 26.88
N ASP A 130 -13.41 6.97 27.34
CA ASP A 130 -14.77 6.75 26.80
C ASP A 130 -14.85 6.17 25.36
N ALA A 131 -13.72 5.75 24.79
CA ALA A 131 -13.63 5.11 23.48
C ALA A 131 -13.35 3.60 23.59
N LEU A 132 -13.42 2.89 22.46
CA LEU A 132 -13.18 1.45 22.37
C LEU A 132 -11.77 1.16 21.87
N CYS A 133 -11.13 0.16 22.47
CA CYS A 133 -9.86 -0.34 21.95
C CYS A 133 -10.09 -1.36 20.84
N HIS A 134 -9.75 -1.00 19.59
CA HIS A 134 -9.94 -1.90 18.47
C HIS A 134 -8.91 -3.05 18.52
N PRO A 135 -9.34 -4.33 18.53
CA PRO A 135 -8.48 -5.47 18.86
C PRO A 135 -7.39 -5.76 17.82
N MET A 136 -7.61 -5.37 16.55
CA MET A 136 -6.61 -5.59 15.48
C MET A 136 -5.68 -4.40 15.26
N SER A 137 -6.21 -3.19 15.07
CA SER A 137 -5.40 -1.97 14.87
C SER A 137 -4.72 -1.44 16.14
N ARG A 138 -5.15 -1.88 17.33
CA ARG A 138 -4.60 -1.45 18.63
C ARG A 138 -4.70 0.07 18.83
N GLN A 139 -5.75 0.66 18.29
CA GLN A 139 -6.05 2.09 18.33
C GLN A 139 -7.39 2.32 19.01
N CYS A 140 -7.50 3.44 19.72
CA CYS A 140 -8.77 3.90 20.26
C CYS A 140 -9.65 4.37 19.11
N VAL A 141 -10.85 3.81 19.03
CA VAL A 141 -11.88 4.15 18.04
C VAL A 141 -13.17 4.53 18.77
N GLU A 142 -13.98 5.41 18.20
CA GLU A 142 -15.30 5.72 18.78
C GLU A 142 -16.23 4.50 18.70
N CYS A 143 -16.14 3.70 17.63
CA CYS A 143 -17.04 2.58 17.38
C CYS A 143 -16.37 1.41 16.68
N MET A 144 -16.94 0.22 16.87
CA MET A 144 -16.63 -0.97 16.06
C MET A 144 -17.84 -1.43 15.23
N SER A 145 -19.02 -0.91 15.57
CA SER A 145 -20.30 -1.16 14.94
C SER A 145 -21.25 0.01 15.20
N ASP A 146 -22.33 0.10 14.43
CA ASP A 146 -23.39 1.11 14.60
C ASP A 146 -24.02 1.10 16.01
N LEU A 147 -23.92 -0.02 16.74
CA LEU A 147 -24.44 -0.17 18.10
C LEU A 147 -23.62 0.59 19.15
N ASP A 148 -22.37 0.90 18.84
CA ASP A 148 -21.49 1.67 19.72
C ASP A 148 -21.74 3.18 19.58
N CYS A 149 -22.47 3.57 18.55
CA CYS A 149 -22.76 4.96 18.23
C CYS A 149 -24.06 5.46 18.86
N GLY A 150 -24.10 6.77 19.17
CA GLY A 150 -25.28 7.46 19.69
C GLY A 150 -26.31 7.79 18.61
N THR A 151 -27.48 8.29 19.01
CA THR A 151 -28.57 8.62 18.08
C THR A 151 -28.24 9.76 17.13
N ASP A 152 -27.35 10.68 17.51
CA ASP A 152 -26.98 11.84 16.68
C ASP A 152 -26.03 11.45 15.54
N ARG A 153 -25.17 10.45 15.75
CA ARG A 153 -24.20 9.96 14.75
C ARG A 153 -24.27 8.43 14.68
N PRO A 154 -25.36 7.84 14.18
CA PRO A 154 -25.69 6.43 14.43
C PRO A 154 -24.89 5.41 13.61
N VAL A 155 -24.06 5.85 12.66
CA VAL A 155 -23.37 4.95 11.73
C VAL A 155 -21.88 4.91 12.03
N CYS A 156 -21.32 3.71 12.15
CA CYS A 156 -19.89 3.52 12.33
C CYS A 156 -19.17 3.41 10.98
N ASP A 157 -18.18 4.27 10.74
CA ASP A 157 -17.38 4.20 9.52
C ASP A 157 -16.24 3.16 9.60
N ALA A 158 -15.60 2.89 8.46
CA ALA A 158 -14.50 1.92 8.39
C ALA A 158 -13.23 2.33 9.15
N THR A 159 -13.13 3.60 9.56
CA THR A 159 -12.03 4.12 10.39
C THR A 159 -12.34 4.00 11.88
N GLY A 160 -13.58 3.62 12.25
CA GLY A 160 -14.03 3.52 13.63
C GLY A 160 -14.52 4.85 14.20
N THR A 161 -14.97 5.78 13.35
CA THR A 161 -15.56 7.07 13.76
C THR A 161 -17.08 7.02 13.61
N CYS A 162 -17.82 7.56 14.57
CA CYS A 162 -19.28 7.66 14.46
C CYS A 162 -19.65 8.83 13.56
N ARG A 163 -20.47 8.56 12.54
CA ARG A 163 -20.95 9.47 11.50
C ARG A 163 -22.46 9.55 11.49
N GLU A 164 -23.00 10.65 10.97
CA GLU A 164 -24.46 10.76 10.76
C GLU A 164 -24.89 9.83 9.63
N CYS A 165 -24.08 9.78 8.57
CA CYS A 165 -24.37 8.98 7.39
C CYS A 165 -23.09 8.51 6.66
N LEU A 166 -23.24 7.42 5.91
CA LEU A 166 -22.26 6.98 4.90
C LEU A 166 -22.85 7.00 3.49
N VAL A 167 -24.17 6.99 3.40
CA VAL A 167 -24.97 7.00 2.18
C VAL A 167 -26.25 7.78 2.44
N ASP A 168 -26.86 8.32 1.39
CA ASP A 168 -28.13 9.07 1.46
C ASP A 168 -29.25 8.27 2.17
N ALA A 169 -29.27 6.95 1.96
CA ALA A 169 -30.26 6.06 2.58
C ALA A 169 -30.14 5.95 4.12
N SER A 170 -29.02 6.39 4.70
CA SER A 170 -28.82 6.46 6.15
C SER A 170 -29.48 7.70 6.77
N CYS A 171 -29.84 8.68 5.95
CA CYS A 171 -30.37 9.94 6.41
C CYS A 171 -31.90 9.95 6.55
N PRO A 172 -32.46 10.80 7.44
CA PRO A 172 -33.90 10.97 7.57
C PRO A 172 -34.51 11.67 6.34
N ALA A 173 -35.83 11.60 6.20
CA ALA A 173 -36.53 12.16 5.05
C ALA A 173 -36.44 13.69 4.98
N ASP A 174 -36.28 14.34 6.12
CA ASP A 174 -36.07 15.78 6.29
C ASP A 174 -34.69 16.26 5.83
N ALA A 175 -33.67 15.39 5.88
CA ALA A 175 -32.31 15.71 5.46
C ALA A 175 -31.70 14.57 4.61
N PRO A 176 -32.26 14.24 3.44
CA PRO A 176 -32.02 12.97 2.74
C PRO A 176 -30.63 12.85 2.07
N LEU A 177 -29.82 13.90 2.09
CA LEU A 177 -28.53 13.94 1.38
C LEU A 177 -27.39 13.70 2.37
N CYS A 178 -26.52 12.75 2.06
CA CYS A 178 -25.31 12.51 2.85
C CYS A 178 -24.10 13.15 2.18
N MET A 179 -23.53 14.18 2.81
CA MET A 179 -22.32 14.85 2.33
C MET A 179 -21.33 15.06 3.48
N ASP A 180 -20.05 14.77 3.26
CA ASP A 180 -19.01 14.90 4.29
C ASP A 180 -19.35 14.19 5.62
N HIS A 181 -20.15 13.12 5.53
CA HIS A 181 -20.64 12.32 6.66
C HIS A 181 -21.69 13.00 7.56
N GLU A 182 -22.30 14.08 7.06
CA GLU A 182 -23.38 14.84 7.68
C GLU A 182 -24.65 14.76 6.80
N CYS A 183 -25.82 14.66 7.44
CA CYS A 183 -27.10 14.66 6.73
C CYS A 183 -27.55 16.10 6.49
N LEU A 184 -27.66 16.49 5.21
CA LEU A 184 -28.02 17.84 4.82
C LEU A 184 -29.48 17.93 4.36
N GLU A 185 -30.15 18.97 4.83
CA GLU A 185 -31.45 19.39 4.32
C GLU A 185 -31.28 19.92 2.88
N PRO A 186 -32.25 19.66 1.97
CA PRO A 186 -32.22 20.26 0.65
C PRO A 186 -32.32 21.79 0.78
N PRO A 187 -31.64 22.56 -0.09
CA PRO A 187 -31.67 24.01 -0.02
C PRO A 187 -33.11 24.54 -0.16
N GLU A 188 -33.51 25.44 0.74
CA GLU A 188 -34.87 26.03 0.74
C GLU A 188 -35.15 26.88 -0.52
N GLU A 189 -34.09 27.32 -1.21
CA GLU A 189 -34.15 28.13 -2.43
C GLU A 189 -33.26 27.46 -3.49
N GLY A 190 -33.84 27.08 -4.63
CA GLY A 190 -33.12 26.41 -5.72
C GLY A 190 -34.04 25.54 -6.57
N CYS A 191 -33.46 24.80 -7.50
CA CYS A 191 -34.17 23.75 -8.22
C CYS A 191 -34.28 22.48 -7.35
N GLU A 192 -35.44 21.84 -7.33
CA GLU A 192 -35.62 20.51 -6.72
C GLU A 192 -35.45 19.40 -7.77
N SER A 193 -35.59 19.77 -9.04
CA SER A 193 -35.58 18.89 -10.19
C SER A 193 -35.10 19.62 -11.46
N SER A 194 -34.56 18.87 -12.42
CA SER A 194 -34.14 19.44 -13.72
C SER A 194 -35.28 20.01 -14.57
N SER A 195 -36.55 19.76 -14.22
CA SER A 195 -37.70 20.39 -14.87
C SER A 195 -37.88 21.86 -14.52
N GLU A 196 -37.20 22.34 -13.48
CA GLU A 196 -37.26 23.73 -13.01
C GLU A 196 -36.10 24.57 -13.55
N CYS A 197 -35.21 23.93 -14.30
CA CYS A 197 -34.03 24.50 -14.90
C CYS A 197 -34.26 24.69 -16.41
N ASP A 198 -34.02 25.89 -16.92
CA ASP A 198 -34.28 26.29 -18.31
C ASP A 198 -33.03 26.92 -18.95
N GLY A 199 -32.98 26.92 -20.28
CA GLY A 199 -31.94 27.61 -21.04
C GLY A 199 -30.63 26.83 -21.12
N ASP A 200 -29.51 27.52 -20.93
CA ASP A 200 -28.15 26.95 -21.04
C ASP A 200 -27.76 26.11 -19.80
N GLU A 201 -28.62 26.05 -18.78
CA GLU A 201 -28.41 25.33 -17.52
C GLU A 201 -29.60 24.39 -17.23
N PRO A 202 -29.73 23.24 -17.93
CA PRO A 202 -30.91 22.37 -17.81
C PRO A 202 -30.81 21.31 -16.70
N VAL A 203 -29.67 21.19 -16.02
CA VAL A 203 -29.46 20.14 -15.01
C VAL A 203 -29.50 20.75 -13.63
N CYS A 204 -30.40 20.26 -12.79
CA CYS A 204 -30.42 20.64 -11.39
C CYS A 204 -29.38 19.84 -10.60
N LEU A 205 -28.57 20.52 -9.79
CA LEU A 205 -27.80 19.92 -8.71
C LEU A 205 -28.65 19.97 -7.42
N PRO A 206 -29.34 18.89 -7.03
CA PRO A 206 -30.23 18.90 -5.86
C PRO A 206 -29.48 19.18 -4.54
N GLN A 207 -28.15 19.04 -4.56
CA GLN A 207 -27.29 19.27 -3.41
C GLN A 207 -26.95 20.75 -3.17
N SER A 208 -26.96 21.56 -4.23
CA SER A 208 -26.69 23.01 -4.15
C SER A 208 -27.89 23.86 -4.54
N GLY A 209 -28.96 23.26 -5.09
CA GLY A 209 -30.12 23.98 -5.63
C GLY A 209 -29.79 24.78 -6.89
N GLU A 210 -28.59 24.57 -7.46
CA GLU A 210 -28.08 25.33 -8.59
C GLU A 210 -28.39 24.59 -9.90
N CYS A 211 -28.96 25.31 -10.86
CA CYS A 211 -29.07 24.84 -12.23
C CYS A 211 -27.71 25.00 -12.91
N VAL A 212 -27.17 23.93 -13.47
CA VAL A 212 -25.91 23.94 -14.21
C VAL A 212 -26.10 23.42 -15.62
N GLY A 213 -25.22 23.86 -16.53
CA GLY A 213 -25.20 23.43 -17.94
C GLY A 213 -25.01 21.94 -18.11
N CYS A 214 -24.18 21.37 -17.23
CA CYS A 214 -23.96 19.95 -17.16
C CYS A 214 -23.18 19.56 -15.91
N VAL A 215 -23.46 18.36 -15.41
CA VAL A 215 -22.75 17.76 -14.25
C VAL A 215 -21.66 16.82 -14.73
N SER A 216 -21.85 16.23 -15.92
CA SER A 216 -20.90 15.34 -16.58
C SER A 216 -20.83 15.65 -18.07
N ASN A 217 -19.74 15.25 -18.74
CA ASN A 217 -19.61 15.37 -20.21
C ASN A 217 -20.72 14.66 -21.02
N ARG A 218 -21.54 13.82 -20.37
CA ARG A 218 -22.70 13.16 -20.98
C ARG A 218 -23.94 14.05 -21.00
N ASP A 219 -23.98 15.04 -20.13
CA ASP A 219 -25.09 15.98 -19.94
C ASP A 219 -24.85 17.27 -20.74
N CYS A 220 -23.59 17.58 -21.10
CA CYS A 220 -23.25 18.71 -21.94
C CYS A 220 -23.62 18.42 -23.41
N GLY A 221 -24.40 19.31 -24.04
CA GLY A 221 -24.53 19.36 -25.49
C GLY A 221 -23.19 19.68 -26.18
N PRO A 222 -23.07 19.51 -27.52
CA PRO A 222 -21.81 19.69 -28.27
C PRO A 222 -21.29 21.14 -28.34
N SER A 223 -21.72 22.02 -27.45
CA SER A 223 -21.46 23.47 -27.46
C SER A 223 -20.77 24.01 -26.21
N ALA A 224 -20.30 23.15 -25.30
CA ALA A 224 -19.44 23.54 -24.16
C ALA A 224 -17.96 23.57 -24.56
#